data_AF-A0A966Z987-F1
#
_entry.id   AF-A0A966Z987-F1
#
_cell.length_a   1.000
_cell.length_b   1.000
_cell.length_c   1.000
_cell.angle_alpha   90.00
_cell.angle_beta   90.00
_cell.angle_gamma   90.00
#
_symmetry.space_group_name_H-M   'P 1'
#
loop_
_entity.id
_entity.type
_entity.pdbx_description
1 polymer ?
#
loop_
_entity_poly.entity_id
_entity_poly.type
_entity_poly.pdbx_seq_one_letter_code
_entity_poly.pdbx_strand_id
1 'polypeptide(L)'
;MQDVVNTVVLLNTSLKKRPIGANTYELRYRRNPDFQLYHDLLEASALAREDELFFASADQRFRDAINHFLKTLTEAPDGAEAARLLDYRHYYEYDMEVVEADGRKTSVDRHSGKFSGGENQSPYFIAILASYLRAYRRYSSRKPEPSLGLVPIDEAFSKLSGERIKDCITALKAFDLQGVFSMSTGNIPYAFEHCDWLVVVSKEERRLGKRTEIRNVPVSLARDSDDARRIMRE
;
A
#
# COMPACT_ATOMS: atom_id res chain seq x y z
N MET A 1 1.09 17.04 5.35
CA MET A 1 -0.01 16.90 4.36
C MET A 1 0.50 16.68 2.94
N GLN A 2 1.42 17.51 2.45
CA GLN A 2 1.95 17.44 1.08
C GLN A 2 2.48 16.06 0.67
N ASP A 3 3.19 15.37 1.57
CA ASP A 3 3.79 14.05 1.27
C ASP A 3 2.74 12.97 0.95
N VAL A 4 1.58 13.01 1.60
CA VAL A 4 0.49 12.06 1.36
C VAL A 4 -0.10 12.29 -0.02
N VAL A 5 -0.36 13.56 -0.37
CA VAL A 5 -0.87 13.94 -1.70
C VAL A 5 0.12 13.52 -2.79
N ASN A 6 1.41 13.79 -2.60
CA ASN A 6 2.46 13.38 -3.54
C ASN A 6 2.50 11.86 -3.74
N THR A 7 2.35 11.10 -2.65
CA THR A 7 2.32 9.63 -2.70
C THR A 7 1.10 9.14 -3.50
N VAL A 8 -0.09 9.67 -3.24
CA VAL A 8 -1.32 9.28 -3.96
C VAL A 8 -1.23 9.64 -5.44
N VAL A 9 -0.69 10.81 -5.79
CA VAL A 9 -0.51 11.23 -7.19
C VAL A 9 0.47 10.31 -7.91
N LEU A 10 1.58 9.96 -7.28
CA LEU A 10 2.58 9.06 -7.84
C LEU A 10 1.98 7.67 -8.10
N LEU A 11 1.29 7.11 -7.12
CA LEU A 11 0.58 5.84 -7.23
C LEU A 11 -0.44 5.87 -8.38
N ASN A 12 -1.31 6.87 -8.40
CA ASN A 12 -2.31 7.01 -9.46
C ASN A 12 -1.70 7.17 -10.85
N THR A 13 -0.54 7.84 -10.96
CA THR A 13 0.16 7.99 -12.25
C THR A 13 0.67 6.66 -12.77
N SER A 14 1.21 5.82 -11.90
CA SER A 14 1.69 4.48 -12.26
C SER A 14 0.55 3.50 -12.53
N LEU A 15 -0.51 3.53 -11.70
CA LEU A 15 -1.68 2.65 -11.83
C LEU A 15 -2.53 2.98 -13.06
N LYS A 16 -2.65 4.26 -13.46
CA LYS A 16 -3.39 4.64 -14.68
C LYS A 16 -2.75 4.12 -15.97
N LYS A 17 -1.44 3.91 -15.97
CA LYS A 17 -0.70 3.43 -17.15
C LYS A 17 -0.69 1.91 -17.27
N ARG A 18 -1.12 1.18 -16.24
CA ARG A 18 -0.95 -0.28 -16.14
C ARG A 18 -2.20 -0.90 -15.52
N PRO A 19 -3.11 -1.46 -16.33
CA PRO A 19 -4.23 -2.22 -15.79
C PRO A 19 -3.73 -3.47 -15.05
N ILE A 20 -4.51 -3.93 -14.07
CA ILE A 20 -4.34 -5.23 -13.43
C ILE A 20 -5.58 -6.04 -13.81
N GLY A 21 -5.39 -7.04 -14.67
CA GLY A 21 -6.47 -7.69 -15.41
C GLY A 21 -7.15 -6.68 -16.35
N ALA A 22 -8.49 -6.64 -16.33
CA ALA A 22 -9.29 -5.73 -17.16
C ALA A 22 -9.51 -4.33 -16.53
N ASN A 23 -9.02 -4.10 -15.30
CA ASN A 23 -9.38 -2.93 -14.52
C ASN A 23 -8.17 -2.03 -14.23
N THR A 24 -8.41 -0.73 -14.10
CA THR A 24 -7.45 0.21 -13.53
C THR A 24 -7.92 0.66 -12.15
N TYR A 25 -7.00 1.18 -11.34
CA TYR A 25 -7.27 1.50 -9.94
C TYR A 25 -6.85 2.94 -9.65
N GLU A 26 -7.70 3.65 -8.91
CA GLU A 26 -7.46 5.04 -8.52
C GLU A 26 -7.68 5.21 -7.03
N LEU A 27 -6.64 5.64 -6.32
CA LEU A 27 -6.73 6.07 -4.94
C LEU A 27 -7.36 7.45 -4.89
N ARG A 28 -8.47 7.55 -4.16
CA ARG A 28 -9.16 8.79 -3.85
C ARG A 28 -8.87 9.17 -2.39
N TYR A 29 -8.70 10.45 -2.17
CA TYR A 29 -8.71 11.02 -0.83
C TYR A 29 -9.67 12.20 -0.81
N ARG A 30 -10.34 12.41 0.32
CA ARG A 30 -11.24 13.54 0.56
C ARG A 30 -10.95 14.11 1.95
N ARG A 31 -11.10 15.42 2.12
CA ARG A 31 -11.03 16.02 3.46
C ARG A 31 -12.18 15.45 4.28
N ASN A 32 -11.88 14.93 5.46
CA ASN A 32 -12.91 14.47 6.38
C ASN A 32 -13.77 15.68 6.80
N PRO A 33 -15.08 15.67 6.57
CA PRO A 33 -15.98 16.76 6.96
C PRO A 33 -15.90 17.09 8.46
N ASP A 34 -15.71 16.08 9.32
CA ASP A 34 -15.60 16.25 10.77
C ASP A 34 -14.40 17.13 11.16
N PHE A 35 -13.38 17.20 10.30
CA PHE A 35 -12.13 17.93 10.54
C PHE A 35 -11.97 19.16 9.65
N GLN A 36 -13.00 19.57 8.91
CA GLN A 36 -12.90 20.67 7.94
C GLN A 36 -12.35 21.97 8.57
N LEU A 37 -12.82 22.31 9.77
CA LEU A 37 -12.36 23.49 10.50
C LEU A 37 -10.85 23.44 10.83
N TYR A 38 -10.33 22.27 11.17
CA TYR A 38 -8.91 22.07 11.44
C TYR A 38 -8.08 22.09 10.16
N HIS A 39 -8.61 21.61 9.03
CA HIS A 39 -7.96 21.80 7.72
C HIS A 39 -7.83 23.28 7.35
N ASP A 40 -8.94 24.01 7.44
CA ASP A 40 -8.98 25.44 7.11
C ASP A 40 -7.97 26.21 7.97
N LEU A 41 -7.85 25.83 9.25
CA LEU A 41 -6.87 26.37 10.18
C LEU A 41 -5.42 26.04 9.80
N LEU A 42 -5.12 24.80 9.43
CA LEU A 42 -3.77 24.37 9.03
C LEU A 42 -3.33 25.03 7.71
N GLU A 43 -4.25 25.25 6.78
CA GLU A 43 -3.97 25.96 5.53
C GLU A 43 -3.74 27.45 5.77
N ALA A 44 -4.58 28.07 6.61
CA ALA A 44 -4.42 29.47 6.98
C ALA A 44 -3.12 29.71 7.77
N SER A 45 -2.72 28.80 8.65
CA SER A 45 -1.46 28.92 9.39
C SER A 45 -0.23 28.68 8.52
N ALA A 46 -0.32 27.79 7.52
CA ALA A 46 0.77 27.55 6.56
C ALA A 46 1.06 28.78 5.65
N LEU A 47 0.06 29.65 5.46
CA LEU A 47 0.18 30.89 4.70
C LEU A 47 0.64 32.08 5.56
N ALA A 48 0.48 31.98 6.88
CA ALA A 48 0.91 33.02 7.80
C ALA A 48 2.44 33.00 7.99
N ARG A 49 3.07 34.19 8.03
CA ARG A 49 4.50 34.30 8.31
C ARG A 49 4.75 34.04 9.80
N GLU A 50 5.87 33.39 10.13
CA GLU A 50 6.27 33.06 11.51
C GLU A 50 6.27 34.26 12.48
N ASP A 51 6.44 35.48 11.96
CA ASP A 51 6.52 36.72 12.75
C ASP A 51 5.16 37.41 12.99
N GLU A 52 4.09 36.99 12.31
CA GLU A 52 2.75 37.52 12.55
C GLU A 52 2.06 36.69 13.63
N LEU A 53 1.49 37.35 14.64
CA LEU A 53 0.53 36.71 15.56
C LEU A 53 -0.73 36.33 14.76
N PHE A 54 -0.64 35.28 13.95
CA PHE A 54 -1.74 34.67 13.23
C PHE A 54 -2.93 34.46 14.17
N PHE A 55 -2.67 34.06 15.42
CA PHE A 55 -3.68 33.88 16.45
C PHE A 55 -4.45 35.15 16.83
N ALA A 56 -3.84 36.33 16.72
CA ALA A 56 -4.46 37.61 17.09
C ALA A 56 -5.26 38.25 15.94
N SER A 57 -4.94 37.90 14.68
CA SER A 57 -5.69 38.34 13.48
C SER A 57 -6.63 37.26 12.93
N ALA A 58 -6.48 36.01 13.37
CA ALA A 58 -7.32 34.90 12.94
C ALA A 58 -8.80 35.15 13.27
N ASP A 59 -9.64 34.72 12.34
CA ASP A 59 -11.09 34.73 12.45
C ASP A 59 -11.55 34.08 13.76
N GLN A 60 -12.67 34.57 14.33
CA GLN A 60 -13.19 34.09 15.61
C GLN A 60 -13.40 32.56 15.61
N ARG A 61 -13.87 32.03 14.48
CA ARG A 61 -14.08 30.59 14.25
C ARG A 61 -12.80 29.76 14.46
N PHE A 62 -11.63 30.27 14.08
CA PHE A 62 -10.36 29.58 14.28
C PHE A 62 -9.90 29.63 15.73
N ARG A 63 -10.13 30.75 16.43
CA ARG A 63 -9.81 30.87 17.86
C ARG A 63 -10.62 29.88 18.67
N ASP A 64 -11.90 29.75 18.37
CA ASP A 64 -12.79 28.82 19.05
C ASP A 64 -12.35 27.36 18.81
N ALA A 65 -11.92 27.02 17.58
CA ALA A 65 -11.37 25.72 17.25
C ALA A 65 -10.08 25.38 18.03
N ILE A 66 -9.17 26.36 18.14
CA ILE A 66 -7.92 26.21 18.89
C ILE A 66 -8.21 26.05 20.37
N ASN A 67 -9.13 26.86 20.92
CA ASN A 67 -9.52 26.76 22.31
C ASN A 67 -10.15 25.41 22.61
N HIS A 68 -11.03 24.90 21.73
CA HIS A 68 -11.57 23.54 21.85
C HIS A 68 -10.44 22.50 21.85
N PHE A 69 -9.53 22.57 20.87
CA PHE A 69 -8.41 21.65 20.78
C PHE A 69 -7.53 21.64 22.04
N LEU A 70 -7.09 22.82 22.50
CA LEU A 70 -6.25 22.96 23.70
C LEU A 70 -6.99 22.52 24.96
N LYS A 71 -8.28 22.84 25.07
CA LYS A 71 -9.11 22.42 26.20
C LYS A 71 -9.23 20.90 26.25
N THR A 72 -9.55 20.25 25.13
CA THR A 72 -9.65 18.79 25.04
C THR A 72 -8.32 18.11 25.42
N LEU A 73 -7.19 18.66 24.97
CA LEU A 73 -5.86 18.14 25.32
C LEU A 73 -5.48 18.36 26.79
N THR A 74 -5.95 19.44 27.41
CA THR A 74 -5.60 19.78 28.81
C THR A 74 -6.50 19.05 29.80
N GLU A 75 -7.80 18.92 29.50
CA GLU A 75 -8.78 18.30 30.39
C GLU A 75 -8.77 16.77 30.31
N ALA A 76 -8.51 16.20 29.12
CA ALA A 76 -8.52 14.76 28.89
C ALA A 76 -7.45 14.33 27.88
N PRO A 77 -6.15 14.43 28.23
CA PRO A 77 -5.03 14.13 27.32
C PRO A 77 -5.06 12.70 26.77
N ASP A 78 -5.49 11.73 27.58
CA ASP A 78 -5.62 10.32 27.17
C ASP A 78 -7.05 9.96 26.70
N GLY A 79 -7.91 10.97 26.52
CA GLY A 79 -9.27 10.79 26.03
C GLY A 79 -9.31 10.37 24.56
N ALA A 80 -10.35 9.62 24.18
CA ALA A 80 -10.54 9.18 22.80
C ALA A 80 -10.61 10.38 21.81
N GLU A 81 -11.16 11.52 22.23
CA GLU A 81 -11.23 12.73 21.42
C GLU A 81 -9.86 13.39 21.23
N ALA A 82 -9.05 13.50 22.28
CA ALA A 82 -7.68 13.99 22.21
C ALA A 82 -6.83 13.13 21.26
N ALA A 83 -6.90 11.80 21.42
CA ALA A 83 -6.22 10.86 20.52
C ALA A 83 -6.68 11.01 19.06
N ARG A 84 -7.98 11.23 18.83
CA ARG A 84 -8.54 11.44 17.48
C ARG A 84 -8.08 12.76 16.85
N LEU A 85 -8.00 13.83 17.63
CA LEU A 85 -7.55 15.16 17.18
C LEU A 85 -6.05 15.22 16.88
N LEU A 86 -5.22 14.53 17.67
CA LEU A 86 -3.77 14.46 17.49
C LEU A 86 -3.36 13.57 16.32
N ASP A 87 -4.18 12.58 15.98
CA ASP A 87 -3.91 11.67 14.88
C ASP A 87 -4.35 12.25 13.54
N TYR A 88 -3.39 12.82 12.81
CA TYR A 88 -3.57 13.39 11.48
C TYR A 88 -4.20 12.41 10.46
N ARG A 89 -4.20 11.10 10.71
CA ARG A 89 -4.83 10.12 9.82
C ARG A 89 -6.35 10.31 9.73
N HIS A 90 -6.99 10.87 10.76
CA HIS A 90 -8.43 11.13 10.75
C HIS A 90 -8.84 12.32 9.88
N TYR A 91 -7.88 13.14 9.45
CA TYR A 91 -8.15 14.37 8.71
C TYR A 91 -8.54 14.06 7.26
N TYR A 92 -8.20 12.89 6.73
CA TYR A 92 -8.59 12.48 5.39
C TYR A 92 -9.34 11.16 5.43
N GLU A 93 -10.34 11.06 4.57
CA GLU A 93 -10.94 9.79 4.18
C GLU A 93 -10.27 9.31 2.90
N TYR A 94 -9.94 8.03 2.83
CA TYR A 94 -9.33 7.40 1.67
C TYR A 94 -10.29 6.34 1.14
N ASP A 95 -10.39 6.23 -0.17
CA ASP A 95 -11.14 5.17 -0.85
C ASP A 95 -10.32 4.73 -2.07
N MET A 96 -10.56 3.50 -2.53
CA MET A 96 -10.02 3.01 -3.79
C MET A 96 -11.16 2.81 -4.78
N GLU A 97 -11.05 3.42 -5.95
CA GLU A 97 -11.99 3.21 -7.05
C GLU A 97 -11.39 2.20 -8.04
N VAL A 98 -12.16 1.16 -8.34
CA VAL A 98 -11.93 0.29 -9.48
C VAL A 98 -12.57 0.95 -10.70
N VAL A 99 -11.79 1.14 -11.75
CA VAL A 99 -12.23 1.68 -13.03
C VAL A 99 -12.21 0.54 -14.04
N GLU A 100 -13.40 0.12 -14.44
CA GLU A 100 -13.62 -0.93 -15.43
C GLU A 100 -13.32 -0.43 -16.86
N ALA A 101 -13.16 -1.35 -17.82
CA ALA A 101 -12.82 -1.02 -19.20
C ALA A 101 -13.86 -0.13 -19.91
N ASP A 102 -15.11 -0.15 -19.46
CA ASP A 102 -16.20 0.70 -19.94
C ASP A 102 -16.20 2.11 -19.29
N GLY A 103 -15.25 2.37 -18.38
CA GLY A 103 -15.12 3.61 -17.63
C GLY A 103 -15.97 3.69 -16.37
N ARG A 104 -16.72 2.64 -16.03
CA ARG A 104 -17.51 2.57 -14.79
C ARG A 104 -16.58 2.58 -13.58
N LYS A 105 -16.91 3.42 -12.60
CA LYS A 105 -16.15 3.57 -11.35
C LYS A 105 -16.90 2.96 -10.19
N THR A 106 -16.24 2.04 -9.50
CA THR A 106 -16.82 1.31 -8.37
C THR A 106 -15.91 1.48 -7.16
N SER A 107 -16.46 2.05 -6.08
CA SER A 107 -15.77 2.17 -4.79
C SER A 107 -15.57 0.79 -4.15
N VAL A 108 -14.33 0.48 -3.76
CA VAL A 108 -13.95 -0.77 -3.09
C VAL A 108 -14.62 -0.86 -1.73
N ASP A 109 -14.62 0.21 -0.93
CA ASP A 109 -15.22 0.21 0.41
C ASP A 109 -16.72 -0.09 0.36
N ARG A 110 -17.43 0.46 -0.62
CA ARG A 110 -18.88 0.23 -0.78
C ARG A 110 -19.23 -1.14 -1.38
N HIS A 111 -18.29 -1.80 -2.06
CA HIS A 111 -18.53 -3.02 -2.82
C HIS A 111 -17.71 -4.23 -2.37
N SER A 112 -16.95 -4.12 -1.27
CA SER A 112 -16.19 -5.21 -0.66
C SER A 112 -16.97 -6.53 -0.51
N GLY A 113 -18.29 -6.45 -0.28
CA GLY A 113 -19.19 -7.61 -0.22
C GLY A 113 -19.68 -8.20 -1.57
N LYS A 114 -19.41 -7.56 -2.71
CA LYS A 114 -19.92 -7.96 -4.05
C LYS A 114 -18.84 -8.43 -5.03
N PHE A 115 -17.58 -8.06 -4.82
CA PHE A 115 -16.49 -8.54 -5.66
C PHE A 115 -16.20 -10.01 -5.39
N SER A 116 -15.86 -10.76 -6.44
CA SER A 116 -15.41 -12.15 -6.29
C SER A 116 -14.13 -12.22 -5.43
N GLY A 117 -13.86 -13.37 -4.80
CA GLY A 117 -12.72 -13.52 -3.89
C GLY A 117 -11.35 -13.17 -4.50
N GLY A 118 -11.20 -13.24 -5.82
CA GLY A 118 -10.00 -12.81 -6.54
C GLY A 118 -9.99 -11.34 -6.95
N GLU A 119 -11.15 -10.74 -7.24
CA GLU A 119 -11.26 -9.31 -7.55
C GLU A 119 -10.98 -8.42 -6.34
N ASN A 120 -11.34 -8.89 -5.15
CA ASN A 120 -11.07 -8.20 -3.90
C ASN A 120 -9.58 -8.12 -3.58
N GLN A 121 -8.74 -9.05 -4.04
CA GLN A 121 -7.31 -9.10 -3.66
C GLN A 121 -6.42 -8.10 -4.39
N SER A 122 -6.76 -7.73 -5.63
CA SER A 122 -5.99 -6.74 -6.41
C SER A 122 -5.96 -5.34 -5.73
N PRO A 123 -7.10 -4.79 -5.23
CA PRO A 123 -7.10 -3.60 -4.39
C PRO A 123 -6.17 -3.67 -3.18
N TYR A 124 -6.20 -4.79 -2.43
CA TYR A 124 -5.34 -4.95 -1.26
C TYR A 124 -3.86 -4.94 -1.64
N PHE A 125 -3.49 -5.60 -2.73
CA PHE A 125 -2.11 -5.57 -3.22
C PHE A 125 -1.65 -4.16 -3.56
N ILE A 126 -2.50 -3.35 -4.21
CA ILE A 126 -2.20 -1.95 -4.51
C ILE A 126 -2.04 -1.12 -3.22
N ALA A 127 -2.90 -1.34 -2.22
CA ALA A 127 -2.79 -0.68 -0.92
C ALA A 127 -1.50 -1.06 -0.18
N ILE A 128 -1.04 -2.32 -0.30
CA ILE A 128 0.25 -2.77 0.24
C ILE A 128 1.40 -2.04 -0.44
N LEU A 129 1.42 -1.96 -1.77
CA LEU A 129 2.45 -1.22 -2.51
C LEU A 129 2.49 0.25 -2.11
N ALA A 130 1.32 0.88 -1.99
CA ALA A 130 1.18 2.25 -1.53
C ALA A 130 1.79 2.47 -0.13
N SER A 131 1.54 1.52 0.77
CA SER A 131 2.06 1.54 2.13
C SER A 131 3.58 1.45 2.16
N TYR A 132 4.17 0.56 1.37
CA TYR A 132 5.63 0.42 1.28
C TYR A 132 6.31 1.64 0.66
N LEU A 133 5.74 2.20 -0.41
CA LEU A 133 6.27 3.43 -1.03
C LEU A 133 6.30 4.59 -0.04
N ARG A 134 5.25 4.74 0.75
CA ARG A 134 5.18 5.72 1.83
C ARG A 134 6.20 5.42 2.94
N ALA A 135 6.28 4.17 3.40
CA ALA A 135 7.18 3.77 4.48
C ALA A 135 8.64 4.01 4.10
N TYR A 136 9.01 3.75 2.85
CA TYR A 136 10.35 3.98 2.32
C TYR A 136 10.61 5.42 1.89
N ARG A 137 9.63 6.32 2.07
CA ARG A 137 9.67 7.72 1.60
C ARG A 137 10.16 7.80 0.15
N ARG A 138 9.81 6.79 -0.64
CA ARG A 138 10.33 6.64 -2.00
C ARG A 138 9.68 7.73 -2.84
N TYR A 139 10.50 8.44 -3.61
CA TYR A 139 10.08 9.60 -4.40
C TYR A 139 9.59 10.81 -3.57
N SER A 140 9.85 10.85 -2.24
CA SER A 140 9.50 12.02 -1.40
C SER A 140 10.45 13.21 -1.59
N SER A 141 11.66 13.00 -2.13
CA SER A 141 12.63 14.06 -2.42
C SER A 141 13.07 14.01 -3.88
N ARG A 142 13.42 15.16 -4.46
CA ARG A 142 13.97 15.27 -5.83
C ARG A 142 15.39 14.70 -5.94
N LYS A 143 16.05 14.45 -4.80
CA LYS A 143 17.37 13.83 -4.75
C LYS A 143 17.18 12.32 -4.65
N PRO A 144 17.87 11.52 -5.49
CA PRO A 144 17.85 10.07 -5.34
C PRO A 144 18.62 9.70 -4.08
N GLU A 145 17.92 9.59 -2.96
CA GLU A 145 18.46 8.98 -1.75
C GLU A 145 18.26 7.46 -1.84
N PRO A 146 19.28 6.65 -1.54
CA PRO A 146 19.14 5.21 -1.52
C PRO A 146 18.14 4.82 -0.42
N SER A 147 16.97 4.32 -0.83
CA SER A 147 15.96 3.77 0.09
C SER A 147 15.78 2.27 -0.13
N LEU A 148 15.51 1.55 0.95
CA LEU A 148 15.07 0.16 0.89
C LEU A 148 13.81 0.07 0.00
N GLY A 149 13.67 -1.03 -0.75
CA GLY A 149 12.53 -1.28 -1.62
C GLY A 149 11.93 -2.67 -1.44
N LEU A 150 12.20 -3.35 -0.33
CA LEU A 150 11.82 -4.75 -0.12
C LEU A 150 10.33 -4.89 0.23
N VAL A 151 9.62 -5.77 -0.46
CA VAL A 151 8.19 -6.04 -0.20
C VAL A 151 8.01 -7.53 0.07
N PRO A 152 8.09 -7.97 1.35
CA PRO A 152 7.77 -9.33 1.73
C PRO A 152 6.24 -9.54 1.79
N ILE A 153 5.74 -10.60 1.14
CA ILE A 153 4.34 -11.01 1.21
C ILE A 153 4.27 -12.52 1.39
N ASP A 154 3.61 -12.95 2.47
CA ASP A 154 3.30 -14.35 2.72
C ASP A 154 1.97 -14.74 2.05
N GLU A 155 1.87 -15.98 1.59
CA GLU A 155 0.73 -16.52 0.84
C GLU A 155 0.27 -15.62 -0.31
N ALA A 156 1.25 -15.04 -1.01
CA ALA A 156 0.99 -14.13 -2.10
C ALA A 156 0.16 -14.82 -3.19
N PHE A 157 -0.82 -14.07 -3.70
CA PHE A 157 -1.59 -14.44 -4.89
C PHE A 157 -2.45 -15.71 -4.79
N SER A 158 -2.72 -16.21 -3.57
CA SER A 158 -3.49 -17.45 -3.35
C SER A 158 -4.89 -17.48 -3.99
N LYS A 159 -5.50 -16.32 -4.26
CA LYS A 159 -6.84 -16.19 -4.87
C LYS A 159 -6.86 -15.41 -6.19
N LEU A 160 -5.70 -15.08 -6.77
CA LEU A 160 -5.62 -14.34 -8.02
C LEU A 160 -5.53 -15.29 -9.22
N SER A 161 -6.11 -14.90 -10.36
CA SER A 161 -5.85 -15.57 -11.64
C SER A 161 -4.40 -15.35 -12.06
N GLY A 162 -3.83 -16.29 -12.83
CA GLY A 162 -2.44 -16.20 -13.30
C GLY A 162 -2.09 -14.88 -13.99
N GLU A 163 -2.98 -14.33 -14.81
CA GLU A 163 -2.80 -13.02 -15.47
C GLU A 163 -2.65 -11.88 -14.44
N ARG A 164 -3.51 -11.84 -13.41
CA ARG A 164 -3.42 -10.83 -12.35
C ARG A 164 -2.14 -10.93 -11.53
N ILE A 165 -1.60 -12.15 -11.36
CA ILE A 165 -0.30 -12.35 -10.71
C ILE A 165 0.79 -11.62 -11.49
N LYS A 166 0.81 -11.80 -12.82
CA LYS A 166 1.78 -11.16 -13.72
C LYS A 166 1.70 -9.64 -13.65
N ASP A 167 0.48 -9.10 -13.67
CA ASP A 167 0.26 -7.65 -13.60
C ASP A 167 0.69 -7.06 -12.27
N CYS A 168 0.38 -7.73 -11.16
CA CYS A 168 0.81 -7.33 -9.82
C CYS A 168 2.34 -7.27 -9.70
N ILE A 169 3.05 -8.31 -10.16
CA ILE A 169 4.52 -8.35 -10.12
C ILE A 169 5.11 -7.25 -11.04
N THR A 170 4.50 -7.03 -12.20
CA THR A 170 4.91 -5.99 -13.15
C THR A 170 4.69 -4.58 -12.59
N ALA A 171 3.61 -4.36 -11.86
CA ALA A 171 3.35 -3.11 -11.15
C ALA A 171 4.39 -2.88 -10.04
N LEU A 172 4.70 -3.91 -9.25
CA LEU A 172 5.71 -3.83 -8.19
C LEU A 172 7.09 -3.43 -8.76
N LYS A 173 7.51 -4.05 -9.87
CA LYS A 173 8.77 -3.70 -10.56
C LYS A 173 8.76 -2.26 -11.09
N ALA A 174 7.60 -1.75 -11.53
CA ALA A 174 7.47 -0.37 -12.02
C ALA A 174 7.77 0.69 -10.95
N PHE A 175 7.56 0.35 -9.69
CA PHE A 175 7.79 1.22 -8.55
C PHE A 175 9.23 1.12 -8.02
N ASP A 176 10.10 0.38 -8.70
CA ASP A 176 11.46 0.04 -8.29
C ASP A 176 11.49 -0.65 -6.91
N LEU A 177 10.49 -1.50 -6.65
CA LEU A 177 10.41 -2.35 -5.47
C LEU A 177 10.93 -3.76 -5.79
N GLN A 178 11.46 -4.42 -4.77
CA GLN A 178 11.96 -5.80 -4.79
C GLN A 178 11.00 -6.68 -4.00
N GLY A 179 10.25 -7.54 -4.70
CA GLY A 179 9.28 -8.42 -4.07
C GLY A 179 9.90 -9.73 -3.58
N VAL A 180 9.54 -10.15 -2.37
CA VAL A 180 9.82 -11.50 -1.85
C VAL A 180 8.49 -12.14 -1.50
N PHE A 181 8.13 -13.18 -2.25
CA PHE A 181 6.80 -13.79 -2.17
C PHE A 181 6.92 -15.25 -1.77
N SER A 182 6.13 -15.68 -0.77
CA SER A 182 5.81 -17.09 -0.62
C SER A 182 4.49 -17.35 -1.38
N MET A 183 4.38 -18.50 -2.06
CA MET A 183 3.15 -18.84 -2.79
C MET A 183 2.99 -20.36 -2.91
N SER A 184 1.78 -20.80 -3.24
CA SER A 184 1.50 -22.20 -3.54
C SER A 184 2.16 -22.64 -4.86
N THR A 185 2.48 -23.92 -4.97
CA THR A 185 3.17 -24.49 -6.13
C THR A 185 2.41 -24.28 -7.44
N GLY A 186 1.08 -24.29 -7.41
CA GLY A 186 0.23 -24.05 -8.59
C GLY A 186 0.34 -22.64 -9.18
N ASN A 187 0.79 -21.65 -8.41
CA ASN A 187 0.96 -20.27 -8.87
C ASN A 187 2.35 -19.98 -9.46
N ILE A 188 3.32 -20.88 -9.22
CA ILE A 188 4.72 -20.72 -9.66
C ILE A 188 4.85 -20.47 -11.16
N PRO A 189 4.17 -21.21 -12.06
CA PRO A 189 4.35 -21.02 -13.51
C PRO A 189 3.98 -19.60 -13.97
N TYR A 190 2.98 -18.99 -13.33
CA TYR A 190 2.54 -17.63 -13.68
C TYR A 190 3.47 -16.55 -13.14
N ALA A 191 4.04 -16.76 -11.95
CA ALA A 191 4.92 -15.77 -11.31
C ALA A 191 6.37 -15.85 -11.80
N PHE A 192 6.90 -17.06 -12.03
CA PHE A 192 8.33 -17.28 -12.24
C PHE A 192 8.89 -16.57 -13.48
N GLU A 193 8.10 -16.44 -14.55
CA GLU A 193 8.49 -15.68 -15.75
C GLU A 193 8.85 -14.22 -15.42
N HIS A 194 8.20 -13.65 -14.40
CA HIS A 194 8.37 -12.28 -13.95
C HIS A 194 9.30 -12.14 -12.73
N CYS A 195 9.76 -13.25 -12.15
CA CYS A 195 10.69 -13.28 -11.02
C CYS A 195 12.12 -13.56 -11.50
N ASP A 196 13.10 -13.05 -10.76
CA ASP A 196 14.52 -13.27 -11.10
C ASP A 196 15.03 -14.58 -10.48
N TRP A 197 14.51 -14.94 -9.30
CA TRP A 197 14.85 -16.14 -8.54
C TRP A 197 13.60 -16.86 -8.06
N LEU A 198 13.64 -18.19 -8.09
CA LEU A 198 12.69 -19.08 -7.44
C LEU A 198 13.45 -19.90 -6.39
N VAL A 199 12.99 -19.87 -5.14
CA VAL A 199 13.54 -20.71 -4.08
C VAL A 199 12.47 -21.74 -3.69
N VAL A 200 12.72 -23.01 -4.02
CA VAL A 200 11.87 -24.12 -3.64
C VAL A 200 12.43 -24.76 -2.38
N VAL A 201 11.62 -24.85 -1.33
CA VAL A 201 12.03 -25.47 -0.06
C VAL A 201 11.34 -26.82 0.06
N SER A 202 12.13 -27.91 0.09
CA SER A 202 11.63 -29.26 0.31
C SER A 202 11.87 -29.69 1.75
N LYS A 203 10.89 -30.38 2.35
CA LYS A 203 11.01 -30.96 3.69
C LYS A 203 11.39 -32.43 3.58
N GLU A 204 12.59 -32.77 4.04
CA GLU A 204 13.03 -34.16 4.21
C GLU A 204 12.76 -34.59 5.65
N GLU A 205 11.94 -35.63 5.82
CA GLU A 205 11.72 -36.26 7.13
C GLU A 205 12.44 -37.61 7.19
N ARG A 206 13.31 -37.78 8.18
CA ARG A 206 14.00 -39.05 8.46
C ARG A 206 13.62 -39.53 9.85
N ARG A 207 13.10 -40.76 9.92
CA ARG A 207 12.72 -41.38 11.19
C ARG A 207 13.88 -42.21 11.72
N LEU A 208 14.55 -41.73 12.76
CA LEU A 208 15.64 -42.43 13.46
C LEU A 208 15.07 -42.98 14.78
N GLY A 209 14.52 -44.19 14.71
CA GLY A 209 13.88 -44.86 15.86
C GLY A 209 12.67 -44.08 16.37
N LYS A 210 12.74 -43.57 17.62
CA LYS A 210 11.68 -42.75 18.24
C LYS A 210 11.77 -41.25 17.92
N ARG A 211 12.84 -40.79 17.26
CA ARG A 211 13.03 -39.38 16.89
C ARG A 211 12.76 -39.18 15.40
N THR A 212 12.04 -38.10 15.09
CA THR A 212 11.89 -37.61 13.71
C THR A 212 12.87 -36.47 13.52
N GLU A 213 13.80 -36.63 12.58
CA GLU A 213 14.68 -35.59 12.11
C GLU A 213 14.01 -34.91 10.90
N ILE A 214 13.89 -33.59 10.96
CA ILE A 214 13.31 -32.78 9.89
C ILE A 214 14.42 -31.90 9.33
N ARG A 215 14.65 -31.97 8.02
CA ARG A 215 15.62 -31.14 7.31
C ARG A 215 14.92 -30.39 6.18
N ASN A 216 15.03 -29.07 6.19
CA ASN A 216 14.55 -28.24 5.08
C ASN A 216 15.70 -28.02 4.11
N VAL A 217 15.51 -28.42 2.85
CA VAL A 217 16.50 -28.32 1.79
C VAL A 217 16.03 -27.26 0.78
N PRO A 218 16.65 -26.07 0.76
CA PRO A 218 16.35 -25.05 -0.24
C PRO A 218 17.09 -25.34 -1.55
N VAL A 219 16.38 -25.23 -2.67
CA VAL A 219 16.93 -25.24 -4.02
C VAL A 219 16.59 -23.91 -4.67
N SER A 220 17.62 -23.19 -5.11
CA SER A 220 17.46 -21.89 -5.78
C SER A 220 17.62 -22.07 -7.29
N LEU A 221 16.67 -21.54 -8.04
CA LEU A 221 16.64 -21.57 -9.50
C LEU A 221 16.62 -20.12 -9.99
N ALA A 222 17.67 -19.72 -10.70
CA ALA A 222 17.69 -18.44 -11.42
C ALA A 222 16.88 -18.60 -12.71
N ARG A 223 16.09 -17.58 -13.08
CA ARG A 223 15.23 -17.63 -14.28
C ARG A 223 15.99 -17.93 -15.57
N ASP A 224 17.23 -17.47 -15.67
CA ASP A 224 18.10 -17.63 -16.84
C ASP A 224 18.88 -18.96 -16.88
N SER A 225 18.77 -19.78 -15.82
CA SER A 225 19.42 -21.10 -15.76
C SER A 225 18.81 -22.11 -16.75
N ASP A 226 19.63 -23.07 -17.21
CA ASP A 226 19.17 -24.15 -18.08
C ASP A 226 18.15 -25.06 -17.39
N ASP A 227 18.26 -25.22 -16.07
CA ASP A 227 17.31 -25.99 -15.25
C ASP A 227 15.93 -25.32 -15.20
N ALA A 228 15.87 -24.00 -15.04
CA ALA A 228 14.63 -23.23 -15.12
C ALA A 228 13.93 -23.40 -16.47
N ARG A 229 14.70 -23.40 -17.56
CA ARG A 229 14.17 -23.58 -18.93
C ARG A 229 13.67 -25.00 -19.21
N ARG A 230 14.12 -26.01 -18.45
CA ARG A 230 13.59 -27.38 -18.55
C ARG A 230 12.25 -27.48 -17.83
N ILE A 231 12.18 -26.95 -16.60
CA ILE A 231 10.97 -26.96 -15.76
C ILE A 231 9.81 -26.19 -16.40
N MET A 232 10.08 -25.12 -17.16
CA MET A 232 9.03 -24.35 -17.85
C MET A 232 8.55 -24.97 -19.18
N ARG A 233 9.20 -26.02 -19.70
CA ARG A 233 8.84 -26.68 -20.97
C ARG A 233 8.04 -27.97 -20.81
N GLU A 234 7.93 -28.47 -19.59
CA GLU A 234 7.09 -29.62 -19.19
C GLU A 234 5.73 -29.14 -18.68
#